data_AF-A0A2R6G2E3-F1
#
_entry.id   AF-A0A2R6G2E3-F1
#
_cell.length_a   1.000
_cell.length_b   1.000
_cell.length_c   1.000
_cell.angle_alpha   90.00
_cell.angle_beta   90.00
_cell.angle_gamma   90.00
#
_symmetry.space_group_name_H-M   'P 1'
#
loop_
_entity.id
_entity.type
_entity.pdbx_description
1 polymer ?
#
loop_
_entity_poly.entity_id
_entity_poly.type
_entity_poly.pdbx_seq_one_letter_code
_entity_poly.pdbx_strand_id
1 'polypeptide(L)'
;MKAIIAKRVDAGTADTGEITDLARAADYEVVGTLTQTRTEDAGLHFGEGKVDELAALVTETGAGIVIFDNRLGPYQTYNLGGRLPDDTTVIDRFRLILEIFGQRARTRKAQLQVELAELRYELPRAEAKTSLAKRDERPGFMGLGEYDESREQDIKAQISAIREELDGIEATEQHRREQRRESGFDLVALAGYTNAGK
;
A
#
# COMPACT_ATOMS: atom_id res chain seq x y z
N MET A 1 -12.96 -9.86 -4.61
CA MET A 1 -12.98 -8.84 -5.68
C MET A 1 -12.04 -9.28 -6.78
N LYS A 2 -12.38 -9.10 -8.07
CA LYS A 2 -11.51 -9.49 -9.19
C LYS A 2 -10.31 -8.54 -9.32
N ALA A 3 -9.12 -9.12 -9.43
CA ALA A 3 -7.85 -8.41 -9.45
C ALA A 3 -6.98 -8.80 -10.66
N ILE A 4 -6.24 -7.83 -11.20
CA ILE A 4 -5.14 -8.08 -12.15
C ILE A 4 -3.82 -7.81 -11.44
N ILE A 5 -2.85 -8.73 -11.60
CA ILE A 5 -1.48 -8.51 -11.16
C ILE A 5 -0.69 -7.79 -12.26
N ALA A 6 -0.03 -6.70 -11.90
CA ALA A 6 0.89 -5.97 -12.75
C ALA A 6 2.32 -6.06 -12.19
N LYS A 7 3.31 -6.40 -13.01
CA LYS A 7 4.72 -6.40 -12.56
C LYS A 7 5.70 -5.91 -13.63
N ARG A 8 6.54 -4.96 -13.25
CA ARG A 8 7.68 -4.48 -14.03
C ARG A 8 8.98 -5.04 -13.48
N VAL A 9 9.90 -5.41 -14.36
CA VAL A 9 11.30 -5.73 -14.02
C VAL A 9 12.26 -5.00 -14.94
N ASP A 10 13.45 -4.64 -14.44
CA ASP A 10 14.48 -3.97 -15.27
C ASP A 10 15.09 -4.90 -16.30
N ALA A 11 15.20 -6.19 -15.97
CA ALA A 11 15.76 -7.22 -16.84
C ALA A 11 15.17 -8.60 -16.48
N GLY A 12 15.26 -9.54 -17.44
CA GLY A 12 14.82 -10.92 -17.25
C GLY A 12 13.30 -11.10 -17.33
N THR A 13 12.84 -12.22 -16.80
CA THR A 13 11.42 -12.60 -16.77
C THR A 13 10.83 -12.27 -15.41
N ALA A 14 9.69 -11.59 -15.40
CA ALA A 14 8.98 -11.26 -14.18
C ALA A 14 8.30 -12.51 -13.58
N ASP A 15 8.63 -12.84 -12.33
CA ASP A 15 7.91 -13.84 -11.54
C ASP A 15 6.79 -13.17 -10.73
N THR A 16 5.57 -13.70 -10.81
CA THR A 16 4.38 -13.17 -10.12
C THR A 16 3.77 -14.14 -9.12
N GLY A 17 4.41 -15.29 -8.85
CA GLY A 17 3.88 -16.31 -7.94
C GLY A 17 3.64 -15.76 -6.54
N GLU A 18 4.65 -15.12 -5.95
CA GLU A 18 4.56 -14.60 -4.58
C GLU A 18 3.47 -13.53 -4.42
N ILE A 19 3.40 -12.53 -5.30
CA ILE A 19 2.40 -11.46 -5.21
C ILE A 19 0.99 -12.00 -5.46
N THR A 20 0.84 -13.03 -6.28
CA THR A 20 -0.44 -13.72 -6.50
C THR A 20 -0.90 -14.39 -5.21
N ASP A 21 0.00 -15.05 -4.48
CA ASP A 21 -0.32 -15.67 -3.19
C ASP A 21 -0.65 -14.63 -2.12
N LEU A 22 0.01 -13.47 -2.12
CA LEU A 22 -0.36 -12.35 -1.26
C LEU A 22 -1.75 -11.81 -1.60
N ALA A 23 -2.07 -11.63 -2.89
CA ALA A 23 -3.38 -11.16 -3.33
C ALA A 23 -4.50 -12.12 -2.89
N ARG A 24 -4.28 -13.43 -3.04
CA ARG A 24 -5.20 -14.46 -2.54
C ARG A 24 -5.35 -14.42 -1.03
N ALA A 25 -4.25 -14.20 -0.30
CA ALA A 25 -4.30 -14.06 1.16
C ALA A 25 -5.04 -12.80 1.65
N ALA A 26 -5.32 -11.85 0.75
CA ALA A 26 -6.16 -10.68 0.96
C ALA A 26 -7.57 -10.83 0.34
N ASP A 27 -7.99 -12.05 -0.01
CA ASP A 27 -9.29 -12.38 -0.61
C ASP A 27 -9.55 -11.78 -2.01
N TYR A 28 -8.48 -11.49 -2.76
CA TYR A 28 -8.57 -11.14 -4.18
C TYR A 28 -8.63 -12.38 -5.08
N GLU A 29 -9.50 -12.32 -6.07
CA GLU A 29 -9.58 -13.30 -7.15
C GLU A 29 -8.72 -12.80 -8.32
N VAL A 30 -7.53 -13.39 -8.50
CA VAL A 30 -6.62 -12.99 -9.58
C VAL A 30 -7.14 -13.54 -10.91
N VAL A 31 -7.63 -12.65 -11.77
CA VAL A 31 -8.25 -12.98 -13.08
C VAL A 31 -7.34 -12.68 -14.27
N GLY A 32 -6.19 -12.05 -14.04
CA GLY A 32 -5.24 -11.71 -15.09
C GLY A 32 -3.89 -11.33 -14.53
N THR A 33 -2.87 -11.36 -15.39
CA THR A 33 -1.51 -10.93 -15.06
C THR A 33 -0.90 -10.24 -16.26
N LEU A 34 -0.25 -9.11 -16.03
CA LEU A 34 0.45 -8.35 -17.06
C LEU A 34 1.86 -7.97 -16.58
N THR A 35 2.86 -8.30 -17.37
CA THR A 35 4.26 -8.04 -17.02
C THR A 35 4.99 -7.22 -18.08
N GLN A 36 5.97 -6.43 -17.66
CA GLN A 36 6.85 -5.67 -18.57
C GLN A 36 8.31 -5.74 -18.15
N THR A 37 9.20 -6.06 -19.09
CA THR A 37 10.65 -5.96 -18.88
C THR A 37 11.17 -4.70 -19.55
N ARG A 38 11.43 -3.66 -18.74
CA ARG A 38 11.87 -2.32 -19.19
C ARG A 38 12.28 -1.51 -17.95
N THR A 39 13.19 -0.55 -18.12
CA THR A 39 13.37 0.54 -17.15
C THR A 39 12.06 1.25 -16.84
N GLU A 40 11.90 1.61 -15.56
CA GLU A 40 10.73 2.30 -15.03
C GLU A 40 10.39 3.59 -15.79
N ASP A 41 9.09 3.76 -16.06
CA ASP A 41 8.56 5.04 -16.48
C ASP A 41 8.25 5.93 -15.26
N ALA A 42 8.77 7.15 -15.26
CA ALA A 42 8.61 8.06 -14.12
C ALA A 42 7.14 8.45 -13.86
N GLY A 43 6.30 8.46 -14.89
CA GLY A 43 4.90 8.86 -14.82
C GLY A 43 3.93 7.70 -14.62
N LEU A 44 4.23 6.51 -15.16
CA LEU A 44 3.27 5.39 -15.20
C LEU A 44 3.81 4.08 -14.64
N HIS A 45 5.09 4.02 -14.25
CA HIS A 45 5.85 2.82 -13.90
C HIS A 45 6.02 1.82 -15.06
N PHE A 46 4.95 1.52 -15.78
CA PHE A 46 4.91 0.90 -17.10
C PHE A 46 5.07 1.93 -18.23
N GLY A 47 5.47 1.47 -19.41
CA GLY A 47 5.38 2.28 -20.63
C GLY A 47 3.92 2.44 -21.11
N GLU A 48 3.62 3.53 -21.82
CA GLU A 48 2.25 3.91 -22.22
C GLU A 48 1.46 2.78 -22.89
N GLY A 49 2.01 2.15 -23.94
CA GLY A 49 1.30 1.06 -24.63
C GLY A 49 0.99 -0.13 -23.72
N LYS A 50 1.79 -0.35 -22.67
CA LYS A 50 1.52 -1.40 -21.69
C LYS A 50 0.43 -1.03 -20.70
N VAL A 51 0.28 0.27 -20.41
CA VAL A 51 -0.87 0.77 -19.65
C VAL A 51 -2.14 0.67 -20.48
N ASP A 52 -2.08 0.89 -21.79
CA ASP A 52 -3.23 0.69 -22.66
C ASP A 52 -3.65 -0.79 -22.74
N GLU A 53 -2.68 -1.71 -22.84
CA GLU A 53 -2.93 -3.16 -22.69
C GLU A 53 -3.58 -3.50 -21.34
N LEU A 54 -3.10 -2.88 -20.25
CA LEU A 54 -3.64 -3.08 -18.90
C LEU A 54 -5.09 -2.59 -18.80
N ALA A 55 -5.40 -1.42 -19.35
CA ALA A 55 -6.75 -0.87 -19.38
C ALA A 55 -7.70 -1.79 -20.16
N ALA A 56 -7.28 -2.29 -21.32
CA ALA A 56 -8.06 -3.24 -22.09
C ALA A 56 -8.33 -4.54 -21.31
N LEU A 57 -7.31 -5.08 -20.62
CA LEU A 57 -7.45 -6.27 -19.79
C LEU A 57 -8.41 -6.06 -18.60
N VAL A 58 -8.38 -4.87 -17.98
CA VAL A 58 -9.34 -4.50 -16.93
C VAL A 58 -10.76 -4.52 -17.48
N THR A 59 -11.00 -3.91 -18.64
CA THR A 59 -12.32 -3.90 -19.30
C THR A 59 -12.79 -5.30 -19.68
N GLU A 60 -11.90 -6.13 -20.25
CA GLU A 60 -12.23 -7.49 -20.68
C GLU A 60 -12.61 -8.40 -19.50
N THR A 61 -11.85 -8.33 -18.41
CA THR A 61 -12.03 -9.23 -17.25
C THR A 61 -13.05 -8.73 -16.23
N GLY A 62 -13.38 -7.44 -16.28
CA GLY A 62 -14.18 -6.74 -15.28
C GLY A 62 -13.47 -6.67 -13.92
N ALA A 63 -12.14 -6.54 -13.92
CA ALA A 63 -11.37 -6.40 -12.68
C ALA A 63 -11.65 -5.05 -12.03
N GLY A 64 -11.92 -5.04 -10.73
CA GLY A 64 -12.13 -3.78 -9.96
C GLY A 64 -10.83 -3.22 -9.37
N ILE A 65 -9.76 -4.03 -9.37
CA ILE A 65 -8.49 -3.65 -8.78
C ILE A 65 -7.30 -4.11 -9.64
N VAL A 66 -6.29 -3.26 -9.74
CA VAL A 66 -4.98 -3.61 -10.27
C VAL A 66 -3.96 -3.55 -9.14
N ILE A 67 -3.23 -4.65 -8.96
CA ILE A 67 -2.21 -4.80 -7.93
C ILE A 67 -0.84 -4.78 -8.60
N PHE A 68 -0.07 -3.73 -8.37
CA PHE A 68 1.33 -3.66 -8.80
C PHE A 68 2.24 -4.34 -7.78
N ASP A 69 3.04 -5.32 -8.21
CA ASP A 69 4.07 -5.93 -7.36
C ASP A 69 5.23 -4.95 -7.04
N ASN A 70 5.38 -3.92 -7.85
CA ASN A 70 6.32 -2.84 -7.59
C ASN A 70 5.73 -1.83 -6.61
N ARG A 71 6.59 -1.09 -5.91
CA ARG A 71 6.15 0.10 -5.17
C ARG A 71 5.88 1.22 -6.16
N LEU A 72 4.74 1.90 -5.99
CA LEU A 72 4.37 3.03 -6.83
C LEU A 72 4.56 4.34 -6.09
N GLY A 73 5.04 5.35 -6.79
CA GLY A 73 5.03 6.72 -6.32
C GLY A 73 3.60 7.32 -6.31
N PRO A 74 3.37 8.42 -5.56
CA PRO A 74 2.09 9.11 -5.56
C PRO A 74 1.62 9.55 -6.95
N TYR A 75 2.53 10.15 -7.73
CA TYR A 75 2.22 10.61 -9.09
C TYR A 75 1.93 9.46 -10.05
N GLN A 76 2.65 8.35 -9.94
CA GLN A 76 2.38 7.14 -10.74
C GLN A 76 1.00 6.58 -10.44
N THR A 77 0.65 6.48 -9.15
CA THR A 77 -0.67 6.01 -8.72
C THR A 77 -1.77 6.91 -9.28
N TYR A 78 -1.60 8.24 -9.20
CA TYR A 78 -2.55 9.21 -9.75
C TYR A 78 -2.70 9.08 -11.28
N ASN A 79 -1.59 9.07 -12.01
CA ASN A 79 -1.60 8.99 -13.47
C ASN A 79 -2.19 7.67 -13.97
N LEU A 80 -1.87 6.54 -13.32
CA LEU A 80 -2.46 5.25 -13.63
C LEU A 80 -3.98 5.27 -13.39
N GLY A 81 -4.44 5.86 -12.29
CA GLY A 81 -5.86 6.03 -12.01
C GLY A 81 -6.60 6.81 -13.11
N GLY A 82 -5.95 7.80 -13.73
CA GLY A 82 -6.51 8.54 -14.87
C GLY A 82 -6.42 7.84 -16.23
N ARG A 83 -5.72 6.70 -16.33
CA ARG A 83 -5.53 5.94 -17.59
C ARG A 83 -6.30 4.63 -17.62
N LEU A 84 -6.70 4.12 -16.46
CA LEU A 84 -7.50 2.91 -16.35
C LEU A 84 -9.00 3.24 -16.39
N PRO A 85 -9.87 2.25 -16.66
CA PRO A 85 -11.31 2.45 -16.62
C PRO A 85 -11.79 3.03 -15.29
N ASP A 86 -12.86 3.82 -15.34
CA ASP A 86 -13.51 4.37 -14.14
C ASP A 86 -13.81 3.25 -13.12
N ASP A 87 -13.78 3.59 -11.83
CA ASP A 87 -13.91 2.67 -10.68
C ASP A 87 -12.78 1.64 -10.49
N THR A 88 -11.74 1.64 -11.33
CA THR A 88 -10.57 0.78 -11.13
C THR A 88 -9.67 1.33 -10.02
N THR A 89 -9.50 0.55 -8.95
CA THR A 89 -8.55 0.91 -7.88
C THR A 89 -7.15 0.40 -8.22
N VAL A 90 -6.13 1.26 -8.08
CA VAL A 90 -4.73 0.85 -8.22
C VAL A 90 -4.09 0.79 -6.84
N ILE A 91 -3.57 -0.38 -6.47
CA ILE A 91 -2.76 -0.55 -5.27
C ILE A 91 -1.38 -1.08 -5.62
N ASP A 92 -0.40 -0.74 -4.79
CA ASP A 92 0.95 -1.28 -4.89
C ASP A 92 1.17 -2.41 -3.89
N ARG A 93 2.32 -3.09 -3.98
CA ARG A 93 2.67 -4.18 -3.08
C ARG A 93 2.65 -3.77 -1.61
N PHE A 94 3.04 -2.54 -1.32
CA PHE A 94 3.07 -2.07 0.06
C PHE A 94 1.64 -1.95 0.62
N ARG A 95 0.72 -1.37 -0.14
CA ARG A 95 -0.70 -1.28 0.25
C ARG A 95 -1.33 -2.65 0.43
N LEU A 96 -1.08 -3.60 -0.48
CA LEU A 96 -1.56 -4.98 -0.33
C LEU A 96 -1.07 -5.63 0.97
N ILE A 97 0.22 -5.45 1.30
CA ILE A 97 0.79 -5.98 2.54
C ILE A 97 0.11 -5.36 3.77
N LEU A 98 -0.16 -4.05 3.76
CA LEU A 98 -0.87 -3.38 4.86
C LEU A 98 -2.28 -3.92 5.04
N GLU A 99 -3.02 -4.18 3.95
CA GLU A 99 -4.35 -4.78 4.01
C GLU A 99 -4.33 -6.17 4.66
N ILE A 100 -3.38 -7.02 4.26
CA ILE A 100 -3.18 -8.35 4.88
C ILE A 100 -2.85 -8.21 6.37
N PHE A 101 -2.01 -7.24 6.75
CA PHE A 101 -1.70 -7.01 8.16
C PHE A 101 -2.90 -6.47 8.93
N GLY A 102 -3.72 -5.60 8.34
CA GLY A 102 -4.96 -5.11 8.92
C GLY A 102 -5.94 -6.25 9.22
N GLN A 103 -6.13 -7.17 8.28
CA GLN A 103 -6.96 -8.37 8.47
C GLN A 103 -6.45 -9.29 9.60
N ARG A 104 -5.13 -9.29 9.86
CA ARG A 104 -4.49 -10.16 10.87
C ARG A 104 -4.24 -9.47 12.22
N ALA A 105 -4.35 -8.15 12.29
CA ALA A 105 -4.07 -7.36 13.49
C ALA A 105 -5.15 -7.53 14.56
N ARG A 106 -4.94 -8.47 15.49
CA ARG A 106 -5.89 -8.78 16.57
C ARG A 106 -5.65 -8.04 17.88
N THR A 107 -4.41 -7.60 18.14
CA THR A 107 -4.06 -6.89 19.37
C THR A 107 -4.07 -5.39 19.13
N ARG A 108 -4.38 -4.60 20.17
CA ARG A 108 -4.33 -3.13 20.07
C ARG A 108 -2.99 -2.62 19.55
N LYS A 109 -1.88 -3.18 20.04
CA LYS A 109 -0.52 -2.85 19.55
C LYS A 109 -0.38 -3.12 18.05
N ALA A 110 -0.83 -4.28 17.57
CA ALA A 110 -0.75 -4.62 16.15
C ALA A 110 -1.62 -3.69 15.29
N GLN A 111 -2.84 -3.37 15.75
CA GLN A 111 -3.74 -2.46 15.05
C GLN A 111 -3.12 -1.07 14.91
N LEU A 112 -2.59 -0.52 16.00
CA LEU A 112 -1.89 0.78 15.99
C LEU A 112 -0.67 0.79 15.07
N GLN A 113 0.09 -0.31 15.00
CA GLN A 113 1.24 -0.42 14.10
C GLN A 113 0.83 -0.44 12.62
N VAL A 114 -0.27 -1.12 12.29
CA VAL A 114 -0.82 -1.12 10.92
C VAL A 114 -1.32 0.27 10.56
N GLU A 115 -2.13 0.89 11.43
CA GLU A 115 -2.66 2.23 11.23
C GLU A 115 -1.53 3.28 11.06
N LEU A 116 -0.49 3.20 11.90
CA LEU A 116 0.69 4.05 11.76
C LEU A 116 1.39 3.88 10.40
N ALA A 117 1.47 2.64 9.90
CA ALA A 117 2.08 2.34 8.62
C ALA A 117 1.21 2.82 7.44
N GLU A 118 -0.12 2.72 7.56
CA GLU A 118 -1.08 3.27 6.60
C GLU A 118 -0.97 4.79 6.52
N LEU A 119 -0.99 5.49 7.66
CA LEU A 119 -0.86 6.95 7.70
C LEU A 119 0.47 7.43 7.13
N ARG A 120 1.57 6.71 7.40
CA ARG A 120 2.88 7.00 6.80
C ARG A 120 2.91 6.80 5.29
N TYR A 121 2.12 5.87 4.76
CA TYR A 121 1.97 5.65 3.32
C TYR A 121 1.06 6.68 2.66
N GLU A 122 0.02 7.14 3.36
CA GLU A 122 -0.90 8.17 2.89
C GLU A 122 -0.28 9.56 2.89
N LEU A 123 0.52 9.92 3.90
CA LEU A 123 1.09 11.26 4.05
C LEU A 123 1.74 11.82 2.76
N PRO A 124 2.74 11.15 2.14
CA PRO A 124 3.34 11.66 0.90
C PRO A 124 2.37 11.68 -0.29
N ARG A 125 1.27 10.92 -0.25
CA ARG A 125 0.22 10.94 -1.28
C ARG A 125 -0.73 12.11 -1.10
N ALA A 126 -1.08 12.44 0.13
CA ALA A 126 -1.86 13.63 0.45
C ALA A 126 -1.09 14.89 0.03
N GLU A 127 0.21 14.97 0.35
CA GLU A 127 1.10 16.08 -0.07
C GLU A 127 1.17 16.21 -1.60
N ALA A 128 1.34 15.09 -2.32
CA ALA A 128 1.37 15.09 -3.78
C ALA A 128 0.04 15.53 -4.41
N LYS A 129 -1.10 15.10 -3.85
CA LYS A 129 -2.43 15.52 -4.31
C LYS A 129 -2.62 17.03 -4.16
N THR A 130 -2.23 17.60 -3.02
CA THR A 130 -2.25 19.05 -2.79
C THR A 130 -1.36 19.78 -3.78
N SER A 131 -0.15 19.25 -4.05
CA SER A 131 0.78 19.86 -5.02
C SER A 131 0.26 19.83 -6.46
N LEU A 132 -0.35 18.72 -6.89
CA LEU A 132 -0.96 18.58 -8.22
C LEU A 132 -2.09 19.59 -8.40
N ALA A 133 -2.98 19.68 -7.42
CA ALA A 133 -4.11 20.56 -7.48
C ALA A 133 -3.66 22.05 -7.53
N LYS A 134 -2.63 22.45 -6.77
CA LYS A 134 -2.02 23.80 -6.85
C LYS A 134 -1.37 24.09 -8.23
N ARG A 135 -0.88 23.08 -8.94
CA ARG A 135 -0.25 23.24 -10.28
C ARG A 135 -1.30 23.40 -11.39
N ASP A 136 -2.47 22.81 -11.24
CA ASP A 136 -3.58 22.90 -12.19
C ASP A 136 -4.43 24.18 -12.02
N GLU A 137 -3.98 25.16 -11.22
CA GLU A 137 -4.57 26.50 -11.07
C GLU A 137 -4.40 27.35 -12.35
N ARG A 138 -5.10 26.96 -13.42
CA ARG A 138 -5.74 27.91 -14.35
C ARG A 138 -7.04 28.37 -13.67
N PRO A 139 -7.36 29.69 -13.65
CA PRO A 139 -8.63 30.16 -13.10
C PRO A 139 -9.78 29.61 -13.97
N GLY A 140 -10.50 28.60 -13.49
CA GLY A 140 -11.69 28.09 -14.20
C GLY A 140 -12.11 26.63 -13.99
N PHE A 141 -11.37 25.78 -13.26
CA PHE A 141 -11.73 24.37 -13.10
C PHE A 141 -12.21 24.04 -11.67
N MET A 142 -13.41 24.53 -11.33
CA MET A 142 -14.18 24.08 -10.17
C MET A 142 -14.67 22.64 -10.40
N GLY A 143 -13.86 21.65 -10.03
CA GLY A 143 -14.26 20.24 -10.09
C GLY A 143 -13.59 19.34 -9.04
N LEU A 144 -12.56 19.86 -8.37
CA LEU A 144 -11.90 19.21 -7.24
C LEU A 144 -12.30 20.04 -6.01
N GLY A 145 -12.95 19.41 -5.03
CA GLY A 145 -13.45 20.08 -3.83
C GLY A 145 -12.38 20.87 -3.06
N GLU A 146 -12.80 21.58 -2.02
CA GLU A 146 -11.94 22.44 -1.21
C GLU A 146 -10.62 21.77 -0.84
N TYR A 147 -9.54 22.47 -1.18
CA TYR A 147 -8.18 22.12 -0.84
C TYR A 147 -8.05 22.18 0.66
N ASP A 148 -7.79 21.03 1.29
CA ASP A 148 -7.66 21.01 2.74
C ASP A 148 -6.22 20.71 3.15
N GLU A 149 -5.42 21.78 3.28
CA GLU A 149 -4.14 21.74 3.98
C GLU A 149 -4.30 21.14 5.40
N SER A 150 -5.52 21.12 5.94
CA SER A 150 -5.86 20.40 7.17
C SER A 150 -5.52 18.91 7.10
N ARG A 151 -5.67 18.25 5.94
CA ARG A 151 -5.55 16.79 5.86
C ARG A 151 -4.13 16.31 6.15
N GLU A 152 -3.13 17.04 5.69
CA GLU A 152 -1.72 16.74 5.98
C GLU A 152 -1.44 16.91 7.47
N GLN A 153 -1.95 17.98 8.08
CA GLN A 153 -1.79 18.27 9.51
C GLN A 153 -2.50 17.22 10.36
N ASP A 154 -3.70 16.80 9.98
CA ASP A 154 -4.48 15.75 10.64
C ASP A 154 -3.73 14.41 10.62
N ILE A 155 -3.19 14.01 9.47
CA ILE A 155 -2.38 12.79 9.36
C ILE A 155 -1.15 12.88 10.28
N LYS A 156 -0.45 14.03 10.30
CA LYS A 156 0.70 14.24 11.18
C LYS A 156 0.34 14.16 12.66
N ALA A 157 -0.79 14.76 13.05
CA ALA A 157 -1.30 14.70 14.42
C ALA A 157 -1.67 13.27 14.84
N GLN A 158 -2.37 12.53 13.98
CA GLN A 158 -2.71 11.12 14.22
C GLN A 158 -1.46 10.25 14.35
N ILE A 159 -0.45 10.46 13.49
CA ILE A 159 0.85 9.78 13.60
C ILE A 159 1.51 10.04 14.96
N SER A 160 1.46 11.28 15.48
CA SER A 160 2.02 11.60 16.80
C SER A 160 1.29 10.87 17.92
N ALA A 161 -0.05 10.95 17.92
CA ALA A 161 -0.89 10.33 18.94
C ALA A 161 -0.70 8.80 18.98
N ILE A 162 -0.65 8.14 17.83
CA ILE A 162 -0.43 6.68 17.75
C ILE A 162 0.96 6.29 18.27
N ARG A 163 2.00 7.10 18.00
CA ARG A 163 3.35 6.85 18.54
C ARG A 163 3.36 6.92 20.06
N GLU A 164 2.75 7.96 20.64
CA GLU A 164 2.65 8.11 22.09
C GLU A 164 1.91 6.93 22.73
N GLU A 165 0.81 6.46 22.12
CA GLU A 165 0.09 5.29 22.61
C GLU A 165 0.95 4.01 22.54
N LEU A 166 1.69 3.84 21.45
CA LEU A 166 2.61 2.70 21.27
C LEU A 166 3.75 2.70 22.29
N ASP A 167 4.31 3.86 22.62
CA ASP A 167 5.36 4.02 23.62
C ASP A 167 4.86 3.62 25.02
N GLY A 168 3.62 3.99 25.37
CA GLY A 168 2.98 3.56 26.62
C GLY A 168 2.76 2.04 26.70
N ILE A 169 2.33 1.42 25.59
CA ILE A 169 2.20 -0.04 25.51
C ILE A 169 3.57 -0.73 25.66
N GLU A 170 4.60 -0.17 25.04
CA GLU A 170 5.97 -0.71 25.12
C GLU A 170 6.52 -0.67 26.55
N ALA A 171 6.36 0.44 27.27
CA ALA A 171 6.78 0.54 28.67
C ALA A 171 6.12 -0.54 29.54
N THR A 172 4.82 -0.78 29.35
CA THR A 172 4.08 -1.83 30.07
C THR A 172 4.60 -3.23 29.76
N GLU A 173 4.86 -3.53 28.48
CA GLU A 173 5.42 -4.83 28.08
C GLU A 173 6.86 -5.02 28.60
N GLN A 174 7.68 -3.96 28.65
CA GLN A 174 9.04 -4.03 29.21
C GLN A 174 9.00 -4.41 30.70
N HIS A 175 8.13 -3.77 31.49
CA HIS A 175 7.99 -4.12 32.91
C HIS A 175 7.57 -5.58 33.11
N ARG A 176 6.63 -6.08 32.29
CA ARG A 176 6.23 -7.50 32.33
C ARG A 176 7.38 -8.45 31.99
N ARG A 177 8.23 -8.08 31.03
CA ARG A 177 9.41 -8.89 30.66
C ARG A 177 10.43 -8.94 31.79
N GLU A 178 10.65 -7.82 32.48
CA GLU A 178 11.55 -7.76 33.63
C GLU A 178 11.08 -8.66 34.77
N GLN A 179 9.80 -8.55 35.17
CA GLN A 179 9.21 -9.44 36.17
C GLN A 179 9.32 -10.93 35.82
N ARG A 180 9.12 -11.29 34.54
CA ARG A 180 9.26 -12.68 34.06
C ARG A 180 10.70 -13.17 34.19
N ARG A 181 11.69 -12.33 33.89
CA ARG A 181 13.12 -12.66 34.06
C ARG A 181 13.49 -12.83 35.53
N GLU A 182 13.04 -11.94 36.40
CA GLU A 182 13.24 -12.04 37.85
C GLU A 182 12.63 -13.32 38.43
N SER A 183 11.54 -13.80 37.83
CA SER A 183 10.88 -15.06 38.18
C SER A 183 11.56 -16.30 37.58
N GLY A 184 12.70 -16.15 36.90
CA GLY A 184 13.49 -17.24 36.33
C GLY A 184 13.08 -17.72 34.94
N PHE A 185 12.26 -16.96 34.20
CA PHE A 185 11.87 -17.29 32.82
C PHE A 185 12.71 -16.54 31.78
N ASP A 186 13.16 -17.26 30.76
CA ASP A 186 13.77 -16.69 29.55
C ASP A 186 12.75 -16.49 28.42
N LEU A 187 12.99 -15.48 27.59
CA LEU A 187 12.20 -15.15 26.41
C LEU A 187 12.89 -15.63 25.14
N VAL A 188 12.21 -16.49 24.38
CA VAL A 188 12.67 -16.97 23.08
C VAL A 188 11.73 -16.45 22.00
N ALA A 189 12.28 -15.95 20.89
CA ALA A 189 11.52 -15.50 19.73
C ALA A 189 11.88 -16.34 18.50
N LEU A 190 10.86 -16.78 17.75
CA LEU A 190 11.01 -17.47 16.48
C LEU A 190 10.65 -16.51 15.33
N ALA A 191 11.55 -16.36 14.36
CA ALA A 191 11.39 -15.44 13.22
C ALA A 191 11.77 -16.11 11.89
N GLY A 192 11.22 -15.62 10.77
CA GLY A 192 11.42 -16.19 9.43
C GLY A 192 10.28 -15.83 8.46
N TYR A 193 10.39 -16.26 7.19
CA TYR A 193 9.46 -15.87 6.12
C TYR A 193 8.01 -16.36 6.34
N THR A 194 7.05 -15.67 5.74
CA THR A 194 5.65 -16.10 5.68
C THR A 194 5.59 -17.53 5.11
N ASN A 195 4.78 -18.42 5.70
CA ASN A 195 4.70 -19.86 5.39
C ASN A 195 5.92 -20.74 5.75
N ALA A 196 6.88 -20.25 6.54
CA ALA A 196 8.04 -21.05 6.99
C ALA A 196 7.77 -22.03 8.17
N GLY A 197 6.51 -22.19 8.62
CA GLY A 197 6.15 -23.13 9.70
C GLY A 197 6.58 -22.70 11.12
N LYS A 198 6.63 -21.39 11.37
CA LYS A 198 6.93 -20.80 12.70
C LYS A 198 5.71 -20.79 13.61
#